data_AF-A0A926U7S2-F1
#
_entry.id   AF-A0A926U7S2-F1
#
_cell.length_a   1.000
_cell.length_b   1.000
_cell.length_c   1.000
_cell.angle_alpha   90.00
_cell.angle_beta   90.00
_cell.angle_gamma   90.00
#
_symmetry.space_group_name_H-M   'P 1'
#
loop_
_entity.id
_entity.type
_entity.pdbx_description
1 polymer ?
#
loop_
_entity_poly.entity_id
_entity_poly.type
_entity_poly.pdbx_seq_one_letter_code
_entity_poly.pdbx_strand_id
1 'polypeptide(L)'
;MLRKRNGAKALIAMVLWAFLLTASCTRMQQTERIWIRYSDPVSGQSLVYPNDWVVTSDANGDKVFHTPASVNVQVRIGVTANPEALPTGTPNFLTAQRDTGWLTLQTAQQPSTLTLRLVRGSLTYTFEASTDRDRFNEFLPYFYYMASQYTVKPVDGSPLPNQLPNRSVP
;
A
#
# COMPACT_ATOMS: atom_id res chain seq x y z
N MET A 1 -71.94 -2.59 -23.81
CA MET A 1 -70.71 -2.98 -24.53
C MET A 1 -69.51 -2.45 -23.76
N LEU A 2 -68.79 -3.35 -23.07
CA LEU A 2 -67.77 -3.02 -22.09
C LEU A 2 -66.36 -3.31 -22.64
N ARG A 3 -65.44 -2.41 -22.31
CA ARG A 3 -64.04 -2.68 -21.98
C ARG A 3 -63.06 -2.86 -23.14
N LYS A 4 -62.48 -1.74 -23.59
CA LYS A 4 -61.21 -1.74 -24.33
C LYS A 4 -60.40 -0.45 -24.08
N ARG A 5 -59.81 -0.29 -22.89
CA ARG A 5 -58.84 0.80 -22.64
C ARG A 5 -57.87 0.63 -21.47
N ASN A 6 -57.60 -0.61 -21.02
CA ASN A 6 -56.74 -0.84 -19.85
C ASN A 6 -55.45 -1.65 -20.15
N GLY A 7 -55.30 -2.23 -21.35
CA GLY A 7 -54.14 -3.08 -21.68
C GLY A 7 -52.83 -2.31 -21.92
N ALA A 8 -52.89 -1.16 -22.59
CA ALA A 8 -51.69 -0.39 -22.94
C ALA A 8 -50.97 0.21 -21.72
N LYS A 9 -51.73 0.61 -20.69
CA LYS A 9 -51.17 1.16 -19.45
C LYS A 9 -50.48 0.09 -18.59
N ALA A 10 -51.02 -1.13 -18.60
CA ALA A 10 -50.42 -2.27 -17.89
C ALA A 10 -49.09 -2.70 -18.54
N LEU A 11 -49.01 -2.69 -19.87
CA LEU A 11 -47.78 -3.01 -20.61
C LEU A 11 -46.65 -1.99 -20.39
N ILE A 12 -46.97 -0.69 -20.41
CA ILE A 12 -45.99 0.37 -20.17
C ILE A 12 -45.46 0.31 -18.72
N ALA A 13 -46.35 0.06 -17.75
CA ALA A 13 -45.96 -0.09 -16.35
C ALA A 13 -45.05 -1.31 -16.12
N MET A 14 -45.29 -2.41 -16.84
CA MET A 14 -44.48 -3.63 -16.75
C MET A 14 -43.09 -3.46 -17.36
N VAL A 15 -42.96 -2.73 -18.47
CA VAL A 15 -41.67 -2.41 -19.10
C VAL A 15 -40.84 -1.46 -18.23
N LEU A 16 -41.47 -0.47 -17.60
CA LEU A 16 -40.80 0.44 -16.64
C LEU A 16 -40.33 -0.29 -15.37
N TRP A 17 -41.09 -1.27 -14.87
CA TRP A 17 -40.67 -2.13 -13.76
C TRP A 17 -39.52 -3.06 -14.15
N ALA A 18 -39.52 -3.61 -15.36
CA ALA A 18 -38.45 -4.46 -15.86
C ALA A 18 -37.12 -3.68 -16.02
N PHE A 19 -37.17 -2.41 -16.41
CA PHE A 19 -35.99 -1.56 -16.58
C PHE A 19 -35.36 -1.12 -15.24
N LEU A 20 -36.15 -1.04 -14.17
CA LEU A 20 -35.67 -0.70 -12.82
C LEU A 20 -35.01 -1.90 -12.10
N LEU A 21 -35.26 -3.12 -12.54
CA LEU A 21 -34.65 -4.34 -12.00
C LEU A 21 -33.32 -4.73 -12.68
N THR A 22 -32.94 -4.07 -13.77
CA THR A 22 -31.64 -4.25 -14.44
C THR A 22 -30.57 -3.27 -13.98
N ALA A 23 -30.78 -2.57 -12.85
CA ALA A 23 -29.68 -2.00 -12.07
C ALA A 23 -28.90 -3.15 -11.41
N SER A 24 -28.33 -4.02 -12.24
CA SER A 24 -27.36 -5.02 -11.86
C SER A 24 -26.21 -4.27 -11.22
N CYS A 25 -26.19 -4.34 -9.89
CA CYS A 25 -25.05 -4.04 -9.06
C CYS A 25 -23.88 -4.82 -9.67
N THR A 26 -23.10 -4.14 -10.51
CA THR A 26 -21.82 -4.64 -10.97
C THR A 26 -20.97 -4.61 -9.71
N ARG A 27 -21.04 -5.68 -8.91
CA ARG A 27 -19.99 -5.98 -7.94
C ARG A 27 -18.76 -6.12 -8.80
N MET A 28 -17.99 -5.04 -8.87
CA MET A 28 -16.59 -5.14 -9.23
C MET A 28 -16.03 -6.24 -8.34
N GLN A 29 -15.72 -7.38 -8.93
CA GLN A 29 -14.90 -8.39 -8.30
C GLN A 29 -13.53 -7.74 -8.14
N GLN A 30 -13.37 -6.91 -7.11
CA GLN A 30 -12.07 -6.77 -6.48
C GLN A 30 -11.75 -8.16 -5.98
N THR A 31 -10.97 -8.92 -6.75
CA THR A 31 -10.23 -10.05 -6.20
C THR A 31 -9.56 -9.51 -4.95
N GLU A 32 -9.98 -10.01 -3.80
CA GLU A 32 -9.46 -9.61 -2.51
C GLU A 32 -7.96 -9.88 -2.52
N ARG A 33 -7.16 -8.82 -2.68
CA ARG A 33 -5.71 -8.94 -2.80
C ARG A 33 -5.18 -9.43 -1.47
N ILE A 34 -4.57 -10.62 -1.46
CA ILE A 34 -4.02 -11.22 -0.25
C ILE A 34 -2.70 -10.50 0.06
N TRP A 35 -2.60 -9.97 1.27
CA TRP A 35 -1.40 -9.27 1.75
C TRP A 35 -0.61 -10.18 2.68
N ILE A 36 0.70 -10.25 2.46
CA ILE A 36 1.64 -10.97 3.31
C ILE A 36 2.70 -10.03 3.87
N ARG A 37 3.41 -10.47 4.90
CA ARG A 37 4.41 -9.67 5.61
C ARG A 37 5.79 -10.24 5.40
N TYR A 38 6.70 -9.38 4.92
CA TYR A 38 8.13 -9.61 4.98
C TYR A 38 8.66 -9.10 6.31
N SER A 39 9.63 -9.79 6.89
CA SER A 39 10.35 -9.34 8.07
C SER A 39 11.81 -9.74 7.96
N ASP A 40 12.70 -8.77 8.14
CA ASP A 40 14.13 -8.99 8.26
C ASP A 40 14.52 -8.93 9.75
N PRO A 41 14.97 -10.03 10.36
CA PRO A 41 15.40 -10.03 11.75
C PRO A 41 16.69 -9.24 11.99
N VAL A 42 17.55 -9.07 10.98
CA VAL A 42 18.85 -8.41 11.10
C VAL A 42 18.70 -6.90 11.08
N SER A 43 18.05 -6.36 10.05
CA SER A 43 17.80 -4.91 9.95
C SER A 43 16.61 -4.46 10.81
N GLY A 44 15.75 -5.38 11.24
CA GLY A 44 14.53 -5.08 11.98
C GLY A 44 13.40 -4.50 11.13
N GLN A 45 13.57 -4.47 9.80
CA GLN A 45 12.57 -3.96 8.87
C GLN A 45 11.44 -4.97 8.65
N SER A 46 10.21 -4.48 8.51
CA SER A 46 9.09 -5.28 8.07
C SER A 46 8.14 -4.48 7.18
N LEU A 47 7.66 -5.14 6.13
CA LEU A 47 6.81 -4.55 5.10
C LEU A 47 5.67 -5.50 4.77
N VAL A 48 4.47 -4.95 4.59
CA VAL A 48 3.32 -5.67 4.04
C VAL A 48 3.27 -5.46 2.53
N TYR A 49 3.08 -6.52 1.76
CA TYR A 49 3.08 -6.48 0.30
C TYR A 49 2.11 -7.53 -0.29
N PRO A 50 1.67 -7.38 -1.54
CA PRO A 50 0.78 -8.36 -2.17
C PRO A 50 1.48 -9.72 -2.34
N ASN A 51 0.75 -10.81 -2.09
CA ASN A 51 1.31 -12.16 -2.10
C ASN A 51 1.79 -12.66 -3.47
N ASP A 52 1.34 -12.03 -4.55
CA ASP A 52 1.74 -12.32 -5.91
C ASP A 52 3.03 -11.60 -6.32
N TRP A 53 3.57 -10.70 -5.51
CA TRP A 53 4.82 -10.00 -5.82
C TRP A 53 6.04 -10.88 -5.59
N VAL A 54 7.03 -10.69 -6.47
CA VAL A 54 8.33 -11.35 -6.38
C VAL A 54 9.24 -10.55 -5.47
N VAL A 55 9.98 -11.25 -4.60
CA VAL A 55 10.92 -10.65 -3.66
C VAL A 55 12.34 -11.07 -4.02
N THR A 56 13.21 -10.09 -4.23
CA THR A 56 14.62 -10.27 -4.57
C THR A 56 15.51 -9.42 -3.66
N SER A 57 16.82 -9.44 -3.90
CA SER A 57 17.78 -8.55 -3.24
C SER A 57 18.68 -7.94 -4.28
N ASP A 58 19.02 -6.66 -4.12
CA ASP A 58 19.96 -5.99 -5.01
C ASP A 58 21.42 -6.15 -4.53
N ALA A 59 22.35 -5.51 -5.25
CA ALA A 59 23.78 -5.59 -4.96
C ALA A 59 24.17 -4.96 -3.61
N ASN A 60 23.36 -4.04 -3.08
CA ASN A 60 23.59 -3.37 -1.80
C ASN A 60 22.98 -4.17 -0.63
N GLY A 61 22.26 -5.26 -0.92
CA GLY A 61 21.55 -6.06 0.07
C GLY A 61 20.15 -5.52 0.40
N ASP A 62 19.70 -4.47 -0.28
CA ASP A 62 18.34 -3.95 -0.12
C ASP A 62 17.33 -4.98 -0.66
N LYS A 63 16.14 -5.02 -0.06
CA LYS A 63 15.07 -5.91 -0.49
C LYS A 63 14.21 -5.21 -1.51
N VAL A 64 14.01 -5.87 -2.65
CA VAL A 64 13.22 -5.36 -3.76
C VAL A 64 12.00 -6.25 -3.96
N PHE A 65 10.82 -5.64 -3.94
CA PHE A 65 9.53 -6.27 -4.15
C PHE A 65 8.99 -5.73 -5.47
N HIS A 66 8.61 -6.58 -6.41
CA HIS A 66 8.06 -6.12 -7.68
C HIS A 66 6.93 -7.00 -8.20
N THR A 67 6.12 -6.43 -9.07
CA THR A 67 5.05 -7.22 -9.71
C THR A 67 5.64 -8.29 -10.63
N PRO A 68 4.97 -9.45 -10.82
CA PRO A 68 5.40 -10.44 -11.81
C PRO A 68 5.34 -9.91 -13.25
N ALA A 69 4.39 -9.00 -13.52
CA ALA A 69 4.14 -8.46 -14.85
C ALA A 69 5.18 -7.43 -15.29
N SER A 70 5.79 -6.70 -14.34
CA SER A 70 6.82 -5.70 -14.64
C SER A 70 7.70 -5.43 -13.42
N VAL A 71 9.02 -5.47 -13.65
CA VAL A 71 10.04 -5.10 -12.66
C VAL A 71 10.05 -3.59 -12.38
N ASN A 72 9.49 -2.77 -13.27
CA ASN A 72 9.45 -1.32 -13.06
C ASN A 72 8.46 -0.92 -11.97
N VAL A 73 7.42 -1.73 -11.70
CA VAL A 73 6.52 -1.53 -10.57
C VAL A 73 7.16 -2.22 -9.37
N GLN A 74 7.87 -1.46 -8.56
CA GLN A 74 8.65 -2.01 -7.45
C GLN A 74 8.59 -1.17 -6.19
N VAL A 75 8.97 -1.81 -5.09
CA VAL A 75 9.24 -1.22 -3.80
C VAL A 75 10.60 -1.73 -3.35
N ARG A 76 11.51 -0.83 -3.00
CA ARG A 76 12.81 -1.13 -2.40
C ARG A 76 12.77 -0.71 -0.93
N ILE A 77 13.27 -1.55 -0.04
CA ILE A 77 13.54 -1.19 1.35
C ILE A 77 15.01 -1.44 1.69
N GLY A 78 15.59 -0.52 2.44
CA GLY A 78 17.02 -0.51 2.75
C GLY A 78 17.33 0.24 4.03
N VAL A 79 18.51 0.02 4.59
CA VAL A 79 19.00 0.73 5.77
C VAL A 79 20.42 1.20 5.53
N THR A 80 20.69 2.46 5.86
CA THR A 80 22.02 3.04 5.77
C THR A 80 22.43 3.62 7.12
N ALA A 81 23.69 3.36 7.50
CA ALA A 81 24.34 4.10 8.57
C ALA A 81 24.86 5.40 7.97
N ASN A 82 24.54 6.54 8.61
CA ASN A 82 24.76 7.92 8.14
C ASN A 82 23.58 8.46 7.31
N PRO A 83 22.89 9.53 7.75
CA PRO A 83 21.80 10.12 7.00
C PRO A 83 22.34 10.72 5.71
N GLU A 84 22.00 10.08 4.60
CA GLU A 84 21.80 10.80 3.35
C GLU A 84 21.00 12.07 3.66
N ALA A 85 21.35 13.22 3.06
CA ALA A 85 20.76 14.51 3.40
C ALA A 85 19.23 14.38 3.52
N LEU A 86 18.74 14.49 4.76
CA LEU A 86 17.32 14.36 5.04
C LEU A 86 16.59 15.50 4.33
N PRO A 87 15.35 15.27 3.86
CA PRO A 87 14.55 16.35 3.31
C PRO A 87 14.45 17.49 4.32
N THR A 88 14.69 18.71 3.86
CA THR A 88 14.57 19.90 4.70
C THR A 88 13.11 20.10 5.11
N GLY A 89 12.84 20.23 6.40
CA GLY A 89 11.50 20.49 6.93
C GLY A 89 11.08 19.48 7.99
N THR A 90 9.85 19.63 8.49
CA THR A 90 9.27 18.72 9.48
C THR A 90 8.80 17.42 8.83
N PRO A 91 8.93 16.26 9.52
CA PRO A 91 8.28 15.03 9.10
C PRO A 91 6.79 15.27 8.77
N ASN A 92 6.34 14.69 7.67
CA ASN A 92 5.00 14.90 7.09
C ASN A 92 4.18 13.61 6.99
N PHE A 93 4.69 12.50 7.54
CA PHE A 93 4.06 11.20 7.46
C PHE A 93 4.14 10.47 8.79
N LEU A 94 3.11 9.67 9.09
CA LEU A 94 3.01 8.85 10.29
C LEU A 94 2.68 7.41 9.89
N THR A 95 3.52 6.46 10.27
CA THR A 95 3.26 5.03 10.04
C THR A 95 2.21 4.50 11.02
N ALA A 96 1.70 3.29 10.78
CA ALA A 96 0.80 2.59 11.70
C ALA A 96 1.43 2.32 13.08
N GLN A 97 2.76 2.26 13.16
CA GLN A 97 3.53 2.16 14.41
C GLN A 97 3.71 3.52 15.11
N ARG A 98 3.20 4.60 14.51
CA ARG A 98 3.34 5.99 14.95
C ARG A 98 4.76 6.54 14.82
N ASP A 99 5.52 6.01 13.86
CA ASP A 99 6.82 6.57 13.50
C ASP A 99 6.63 7.74 12.54
N THR A 100 7.23 8.88 12.88
CA THR A 100 7.20 10.08 12.05
C THR A 100 8.32 10.04 11.02
N GLY A 101 7.99 10.31 9.76
CA GLY A 101 8.94 10.28 8.65
C GLY A 101 8.72 11.36 7.60
N TRP A 102 9.65 11.42 6.66
CA TRP A 102 9.53 12.26 5.47
C TRP A 102 9.08 11.41 4.30
N LEU A 103 7.84 11.60 3.87
CA LEU A 103 7.29 11.03 2.65
C LEU A 103 7.41 12.06 1.53
N THR A 104 8.20 11.73 0.51
CA THR A 104 8.47 12.59 -0.64
C THR A 104 7.91 11.95 -1.90
N LEU A 105 7.23 12.76 -2.70
CA LEU A 105 6.64 12.35 -3.96
C LEU A 105 7.37 13.03 -5.12
N GLN A 106 7.90 12.26 -6.06
CA GLN A 106 8.58 12.78 -7.24
C GLN A 106 7.92 12.23 -8.51
N THR A 107 7.00 12.99 -9.09
CA THR A 107 6.28 12.64 -10.34
C THR A 107 6.83 13.34 -11.58
N ALA A 108 7.74 14.31 -11.40
CA ALA A 108 8.39 15.04 -12.48
C ALA A 108 9.47 14.19 -13.18
N GLN A 109 10.05 13.22 -12.47
CA GLN A 109 11.13 12.35 -12.92
C GLN A 109 10.60 11.00 -13.43
N GLN A 110 11.42 10.29 -14.21
CA GLN A 110 11.16 8.92 -14.64
C GLN A 110 12.30 8.02 -14.14
N PRO A 111 12.01 7.00 -13.32
CA PRO A 111 10.68 6.60 -12.86
C PRO A 111 10.05 7.61 -11.88
N SER A 112 8.72 7.57 -11.75
CA SER A 112 8.03 8.33 -10.70
C SER A 112 8.12 7.58 -9.38
N THR A 113 8.43 8.29 -8.29
CA THR A 113 8.79 7.68 -7.01
C THR A 113 7.97 8.23 -5.83
N LEU A 114 7.76 7.36 -4.85
CA LEU A 114 7.26 7.67 -3.50
C LEU A 114 8.29 7.14 -2.49
N THR A 115 8.97 8.04 -1.81
CA THR A 115 10.03 7.68 -0.87
C THR A 115 9.67 8.07 0.55
N LEU A 116 9.66 7.11 1.47
CA LEU A 116 9.54 7.32 2.90
C LEU A 116 10.92 7.13 3.56
N ARG A 117 11.38 8.13 4.30
CA ARG A 117 12.57 8.04 5.16
C ARG A 117 12.17 8.10 6.63
N LEU A 118 12.60 7.11 7.41
CA LEU A 118 12.48 7.06 8.87
C LEU A 118 13.89 7.11 9.48
N VAL A 119 14.06 7.89 10.55
CA VAL A 119 15.35 8.04 11.22
C VAL A 119 15.26 7.46 12.62
N ARG A 120 16.21 6.60 12.99
CA ARG A 120 16.36 6.02 14.33
C ARG A 120 17.82 6.06 14.75
N GLY A 121 18.14 6.93 15.71
CA GLY A 121 19.54 7.14 16.11
C GLY A 121 20.39 7.58 14.90
N SER A 122 21.40 6.79 14.56
CA SER A 122 22.29 7.02 13.41
C SER A 122 21.86 6.32 12.11
N LEU A 123 20.75 5.58 12.13
CA LEU A 123 20.27 4.79 11.00
C LEU A 123 19.15 5.52 10.27
N THR A 124 19.23 5.49 8.94
CA THR A 124 18.14 5.89 8.05
C THR A 124 17.55 4.66 7.40
N TYR A 125 16.25 4.47 7.58
CA TYR A 125 15.46 3.42 6.96
C TYR A 125 14.71 4.02 5.78
N THR A 126 14.88 3.42 4.62
CA THR A 126 14.29 3.90 3.39
C THR A 126 13.28 2.89 2.88
N PHE A 127 12.09 3.40 2.53
CA PHE A 127 11.13 2.74 1.66
C PHE A 127 11.03 3.58 0.40
N GLU A 128 11.24 2.99 -0.77
CA GLU A 128 11.15 3.66 -2.06
C GLU A 128 10.26 2.83 -2.99
N ALA A 129 9.08 3.34 -3.31
CA ALA A 129 8.23 2.77 -4.32
C ALA A 129 8.42 3.53 -5.65
N SER A 130 8.49 2.80 -6.75
CA SER A 130 8.65 3.39 -8.07
C SER A 130 7.83 2.66 -9.13
N THR A 131 7.43 3.42 -10.15
CA THR A 131 6.82 2.87 -11.36
C THR A 131 7.00 3.83 -12.55
N ASP A 132 6.69 3.32 -13.73
CA ASP A 132 6.57 4.12 -14.94
C ASP A 132 5.50 5.21 -14.72
N ARG A 133 5.78 6.41 -15.23
CA ARG A 133 4.95 7.61 -15.00
C ARG A 133 3.47 7.37 -15.27
N ASP A 134 3.16 6.68 -16.36
CA ASP A 134 1.79 6.44 -16.82
C ASP A 134 0.99 5.52 -15.90
N ARG A 135 1.68 4.71 -15.09
CA ARG A 135 1.09 3.78 -14.12
C ARG A 135 1.14 4.32 -12.70
N PHE A 136 1.77 5.47 -12.47
CA PHE A 136 1.99 5.98 -11.13
C PHE A 136 0.68 6.22 -10.36
N ASN A 137 -0.33 6.79 -11.00
CA ASN A 137 -1.65 7.00 -10.37
C ASN A 137 -2.38 5.69 -10.05
N GLU A 138 -2.17 4.62 -10.83
CA GLU A 138 -2.70 3.29 -10.57
C GLU A 138 -2.07 2.69 -9.30
N PHE A 139 -0.76 2.85 -9.13
CA PHE A 139 -0.02 2.23 -8.02
C PHE A 139 0.10 3.08 -6.75
N LEU A 140 -0.06 4.39 -6.84
CA LEU A 140 0.12 5.31 -5.72
C LEU A 140 -0.69 4.93 -4.47
N PRO A 141 -1.98 4.52 -4.55
CA PRO A 141 -2.72 4.09 -3.37
C PRO A 141 -2.11 2.84 -2.70
N TYR A 142 -1.60 1.89 -3.49
CA TYR A 142 -0.94 0.69 -2.96
C TYR A 142 0.39 1.05 -2.31
N PHE A 143 1.21 1.89 -2.96
CA PHE A 143 2.47 2.36 -2.41
C PHE A 143 2.27 3.12 -1.09
N TYR A 144 1.26 3.98 -1.03
CA TYR A 144 0.93 4.71 0.20
C TYR A 144 0.49 3.78 1.32
N TYR A 145 -0.35 2.77 1.01
CA TYR A 145 -0.73 1.75 1.97
C TYR A 145 0.49 0.98 2.50
N MET A 146 1.35 0.49 1.61
CA MET A 146 2.58 -0.21 1.97
C MET A 146 3.50 0.65 2.85
N ALA A 147 3.71 1.91 2.50
CA ALA A 147 4.48 2.87 3.29
C ALA A 147 3.87 3.08 4.69
N SER A 148 2.54 3.15 4.79
CA SER A 148 1.85 3.30 6.09
C SER A 148 2.04 2.09 7.01
N GLN A 149 2.18 0.90 6.42
CA GLN A 149 2.38 -0.37 7.15
C GLN A 149 3.86 -0.72 7.34
N TYR A 150 4.78 0.11 6.84
CA TYR A 150 6.20 -0.08 7.00
C TYR A 150 6.60 0.13 8.47
N THR A 151 7.31 -0.85 9.02
CA THR A 151 7.68 -0.90 10.43
C THR A 151 9.16 -1.16 10.57
N VAL A 152 9.78 -0.52 11.56
CA VAL A 152 11.18 -0.72 11.91
C VAL A 152 11.25 -1.01 13.41
N LYS A 153 11.97 -2.07 13.79
CA LYS A 153 12.13 -2.42 15.20
C LYS A 153 12.90 -1.32 15.94
N PRO A 154 12.58 -1.06 17.22
CA PRO A 154 13.37 -0.15 18.05
C PRO A 154 14.81 -0.64 18.21
N VAL A 155 15.75 0.30 18.24
CA VAL A 155 17.20 0.05 18.36
C VAL A 155 17.55 -0.73 19.65
N ASP A 156 16.71 -0.66 20.68
CA ASP A 156 17.02 -1.20 22.01
C ASP A 156 16.21 -2.46 22.38
N GLY A 157 15.56 -3.12 21.42
CA GLY A 157 14.71 -4.29 21.70
C GLY A 157 13.47 -3.98 22.55
N SER A 158 13.14 -2.70 22.72
CA SER A 158 11.91 -2.26 23.39
C SER A 158 10.68 -2.85 22.67
N PRO A 159 9.71 -3.43 23.40
CA PRO A 159 8.52 -4.01 22.78
C PRO A 159 7.75 -2.93 22.01
N LEU A 160 7.16 -3.32 20.88
CA LEU A 160 6.27 -2.45 20.11
C LEU A 160 5.20 -1.87 21.05
N PRO A 161 4.68 -0.65 20.83
CA PRO A 161 3.67 -0.03 21.70
C PRO A 161 2.40 -0.88 21.94
N ASN A 162 2.18 -1.89 21.08
CA ASN A 162 1.05 -2.83 21.16
C ASN A 162 1.43 -4.28 21.52
N GLN A 163 2.70 -4.56 21.84
CA GLN A 163 3.09 -5.82 22.47
C GLN A 163 2.95 -5.66 23.98
N LEU A 164 1.79 -6.06 24.51
CA LEU A 164 1.66 -6.34 25.94
C LEU A 164 2.80 -7.29 26.34
N PRO A 165 3.51 -7.02 27.45
CA PRO A 165 4.57 -7.90 27.91
C PRO A 165 3.97 -9.29 28.10
N ASN A 166 4.51 -10.27 27.36
CA ASN A 166 4.21 -11.67 27.56
C ASN A 166 4.66 -12.02 28.98
N ARG A 167 3.74 -11.94 29.94
CA ARG A 167 3.98 -12.40 31.29
C ARG A 167 4.12 -13.92 31.21
N SER A 168 5.36 -14.38 31.18
CA SER A 168 5.70 -15.74 31.57
C SER A 168 5.15 -15.94 32.99
N VAL A 169 4.06 -16.69 33.09
CA VAL A 169 3.58 -17.20 34.38
C VAL A 169 4.56 -18.31 34.79
N PRO A 170 5.04 -18.33 36.04
CA PRO A 170 5.96 -19.36 36.52
C PRO A 170 5.37 -20.77 36.46
#